data_AF-A0A2R3IP13-F1
#
_entry.id   AF-A0A2R3IP13-F1
#
_cell.length_a   1.000
_cell.length_b   1.000
_cell.length_c   1.000
_cell.angle_alpha   90.00
_cell.angle_beta   90.00
_cell.angle_gamma   90.00
#
_symmetry.space_group_name_H-M   'P 1'
#
loop_
_entity.id
_entity.type
_entity.pdbx_description
1 polymer ?
#
loop_
_entity_poly.entity_id
_entity_poly.type
_entity_poly.pdbx_seq_one_letter_code
_entity_poly.pdbx_strand_id
1 'polypeptide(L)' 'MASPCRRLCCLDDADVCVGCGRSLAEIREWGKADDSRRRQIRTQAARRQAQAGRLS' A
#
# COMPACT_ATOMS: atom_id res chain seq x y z
N MET A 1 7.89 -6.16 -11.53
CA MET A 1 6.58 -5.79 -10.95
C MET A 1 6.44 -4.26 -10.84
N ALA A 2 5.38 -3.65 -11.39
CA ALA A 2 5.13 -2.21 -11.26
C ALA A 2 4.63 -1.81 -9.86
N SER A 3 5.04 -0.64 -9.36
CA SER A 3 4.57 -0.10 -8.08
C SER A 3 3.10 0.33 -8.19
N PRO A 4 2.22 -0.05 -7.24
CA PRO A 4 0.82 0.37 -7.23
C PRO A 4 0.62 1.84 -6.76
N CYS A 5 1.69 2.63 -6.71
CA CYS A 5 1.64 4.01 -6.21
C CYS A 5 0.89 4.92 -7.19
N ARG A 6 -0.16 5.57 -6.71
CA ARG A 6 -0.94 6.56 -7.47
C ARG A 6 -0.43 8.00 -7.34
N ARG A 7 0.71 8.20 -6.67
CA ARG A 7 1.31 9.52 -6.34
C ARG A 7 0.39 10.50 -5.58
N LEU A 8 -0.72 9.99 -5.03
CA LEU A 8 -1.63 10.68 -4.11
C LEU A 8 -1.33 10.19 -2.68
N CYS A 9 -0.09 10.35 -2.23
CA CYS A 9 0.36 9.81 -0.95
C CYS A 9 -0.03 10.74 0.21
N CYS A 10 -1.19 10.49 0.82
CA CYS A 10 -1.48 10.93 2.18
C CYS A 10 -1.48 9.70 3.09
N LEU A 11 -0.74 9.72 4.20
CA LEU A 11 -0.78 8.67 5.22
C LEU A 11 -1.86 9.03 6.24
N ASP A 12 -2.56 8.02 6.76
CA ASP A 12 -3.44 8.17 7.93
C ASP A 12 -2.68 8.04 9.25
N ASP A 13 -3.39 8.09 10.38
CA ASP A 13 -2.83 7.94 11.72
C ASP A 13 -2.19 6.56 11.98
N ALA A 14 -2.48 5.56 11.13
CA ALA A 14 -1.90 4.23 11.18
C ALA A 14 -0.71 4.07 10.22
N ASP A 15 -0.17 5.17 9.70
CA ASP A 15 0.88 5.20 8.69
C ASP A 15 0.50 4.45 7.40
N VAL A 16 -0.79 4.35 7.08
CA VAL A 16 -1.29 3.71 5.86
C VAL A 16 -1.62 4.76 4.81
N CYS A 17 -1.09 4.57 3.61
CA CYS A 17 -1.38 5.45 2.50
C CYS A 17 -2.85 5.31 2.07
N VAL A 18 -3.64 6.37 2.22
CA VAL A 18 -5.05 6.40 1.84
C VAL A 18 -5.26 6.27 0.32
N GLY A 19 -4.25 6.59 -0.50
CA GLY A 19 -4.33 6.47 -1.96
C GLY A 19 -3.96 5.10 -2.53
N CYS A 20 -3.04 4.36 -1.89
CA CYS A 20 -2.56 3.07 -2.41
C CYS A 20 -2.67 1.89 -1.43
N GLY A 21 -3.03 2.14 -0.17
CA GLY A 21 -3.27 1.14 0.88
C GLY A 21 -2.04 0.55 1.53
N ARG A 22 -0.86 1.00 1.12
CA ARG A 22 0.42 0.52 1.64
C ARG A 22 0.78 1.24 2.93
N SER A 23 1.35 0.54 3.88
CA SER A 23 1.93 1.21 5.05
C SER A 23 3.25 1.91 4.70
N LEU A 24 3.66 2.88 5.53
CA LEU A 24 4.94 3.56 5.41
C LEU A 24 6.11 2.56 5.44
N ALA A 25 6.03 1.52 6.28
CA ALA A 25 7.00 0.44 6.33
C ALA A 25 7.10 -0.30 4.99
N GLU A 26 5.96 -0.65 4.39
CA GLU A 26 5.93 -1.31 3.08
C GLU A 26 6.46 -0.41 1.97
N ILE A 27 6.17 0.89 2.01
CA ILE A 27 6.70 1.87 1.05
C ILE A 27 8.23 1.92 1.12
N ARG A 28 8.79 1.99 2.33
CA ARG A 28 10.25 1.95 2.58
C ARG A 28 10.88 0.63 2.15
N GLU A 29 10.18 -0.49 2.37
CA GLU A 29 10.65 -1.83 2.02
C GLU A 29 10.65 -2.09 0.50
N TRP A 30 9.79 -1.43 -0.28
CA TRP A 30 9.53 -1.75 -1.69
C TRP A 30 10.77 -1.89 -2.57
N GLY A 31 11.73 -0.96 -2.43
CA GLY A 31 12.94 -0.94 -3.25
C GLY A 31 13.83 -2.16 -3.00
N LYS A 32 13.77 -2.72 -1.78
CA LYS A 32 14.57 -3.86 -1.33
C LYS A 32 13.79 -5.18 -1.39
N ALA A 33 12.47 -5.14 -1.47
CA ALA A 33 11.62 -6.31 -1.55
C ALA A 33 11.80 -7.05 -2.88
N ASP A 34 11.83 -8.38 -2.82
CA ASP A 34 11.77 -9.26 -3.98
C ASP A 34 10.37 -9.29 -4.61
N ASP A 35 10.22 -9.94 -5.76
CA ASP A 35 8.94 -10.00 -6.46
C ASP A 35 7.83 -10.74 -5.68
N SER A 36 8.18 -11.72 -4.85
CA SER A 36 7.21 -12.43 -4.00
C SER A 36 6.65 -11.51 -2.93
N ARG A 37 7.54 -10.79 -2.25
CA ARG A 37 7.20 -9.81 -1.23
C ARG A 37 6.44 -8.63 -1.82
N ARG A 38 6.84 -8.13 -2.99
CA ARG A 38 6.11 -7.08 -3.73
C ARG A 38 4.67 -7.51 -4.05
N ARG A 39 4.46 -8.77 -4.43
CA ARG A 39 3.09 -9.33 -4.63
C ARG A 39 2.29 -9.33 -3.34
N GLN A 40 2.87 -9.79 -2.23
CA GLN A 40 2.21 -9.80 -0.92
C GLN A 40 1.78 -8.39 -0.48
N ILE A 41 2.71 -7.42 -0.56
CA ILE A 41 2.44 -6.01 -0.23
C ILE A 41 1.28 -5.48 -1.08
N ARG A 42 1.28 -5.75 -2.39
CA ARG A 42 0.21 -5.30 -3.28
C ARG A 42 -1.15 -5.90 -2.89
N THR A 43 -1.20 -7.20 -2.56
CA THR A 43 -2.43 -7.87 -2.14
C THR A 43 -2.96 -7.33 -0.82
N GLN A 44 -2.08 -7.12 0.17
CA GLN A 44 -2.48 -6.55 1.46
C GLN A 44 -2.96 -5.11 1.32
N ALA A 45 -2.26 -4.30 0.53
CA ALA A 45 -2.65 -2.93 0.26
C ALA A 45 -4.00 -2.82 -0.45
N ALA A 46 -4.26 -3.69 -1.43
CA ALA A 46 -5.56 -3.78 -2.09
C ALA A 46 -6.68 -4.18 -1.12
N ARG A 47 -6.42 -5.09 -0.18
CA ARG A 47 -7.38 -5.46 0.88
C ARG A 47 -7.71 -4.27 1.79
N ARG A 48 -6.69 -3.52 2.25
CA ARG A 48 -6.88 -2.31 3.05
C ARG A 48 -7.70 -1.25 2.31
N GLN A 49 -7.40 -1.02 1.03
CA GLN A 49 -8.16 -0.10 0.18
C GLN A 49 -9.63 -0.51 0.04
N ALA A 50 -9.91 -1.80 -0.15
CA ALA A 50 -11.28 -2.32 -0.23
C ALA A 50 -12.04 -2.27 1.12
N GLN A 51 -11.34 -2.14 2.24
CA GLN A 51 -11.94 -1.93 3.57
C GLN A 51 -12.18 -0.44 3.81
N ALA A 52 -11.20 0.42 3.49
CA ALA A 52 -11.31 1.87 3.63
C ALA A 52 -12.37 2.48 2.69
N GLY A 53 -12.51 1.97 1.47
CA GLY A 53 -13.51 2.41 0.50
C GLY A 53 -14.95 1.93 0.78
N ARG A 54 -15.17 1.15 1.86
CA ARG A 54 -16.52 0.76 2.31
C ARG A 54 -17.11 1.70 3.37
N LEU A 55 -16.38 2.74 3.76
CA LEU A 55 -16.86 3.80 4.66
C LEU A 55 -17.54 4.98 3.90
N SER A 56 -18.27 4.66 2.82
CA SER A 56 -19.09 5.64 2.07
C SER A 56 -20.55 5.54 2.47
#